data_AF-A0A7J9WDZ1-F1
#
_entry.id   AF-A0A7J9WDZ1-F1
#
_cell.length_a   1.000
_cell.length_b   1.000
_cell.length_c   1.000
_cell.angle_alpha   90.00
_cell.angle_beta   90.00
_cell.angle_gamma   90.00
#
_symmetry.space_group_name_H-M   'P 1'
#
loop_
_entity.id
_entity.type
_entity.pdbx_description
1 polymer ?
#
loop_
_entity_poly.entity_id
_entity_poly.type
_entity_poly.pdbx_seq_one_letter_code
_entity_poly.pdbx_strand_id
1 'polypeptide(L)'
;MVSLRGYDRDEVHAFLGRVAEQLGETEARATQLQQRLDRLKAQQPSIAATAEPAPAAQQAASPEPSSMFAEVGKETQRILEAAQEAGQQIQRKARQEVDRDLKSARGQAAKLIAEGERRREHIERIVAEMEQRRAAMSVQLRDISRTIEQTLTELGQSDSAFTVRQATGPDSPDTAASPAAAAQEELAGEGEAPPLEPAEPARQVLESVAQGGAQALTEEAPAAPAPPGSDENAPEDSPPEPALGPDEASRPATGAPVQPGAEEGPDTPVSTQHSAATEPAITAETSPAAPEAEAPSDPQGLRAAALSPLHPKLVRKVKRELQEIQNIALDRVRRAKGGGEAGDFLPRDEDTSGLGEGSAELLEQAWRAGVGSAGVLADRDLGTPAGIPDLADVFLRDASDRVRSGLSSTLRMGLSANEAAQGLSDRIGAAFSEFKGAQAEELAATHLIRAYEQGLLAAWSAGGIDGRRWVLGREPRCPEARCRTNDKGGDVPVGEPFPSGHDVPPVHVGCTCTTIPAGGARS
;
A
#
# COMPACT_ATOMS: atom_id res chain seq x y z
N MET A 1 -25.32 -19.94 2.53
CA MET A 1 -25.61 -19.11 3.73
C MET A 1 -24.78 -17.85 3.60
N VAL A 2 -25.42 -16.68 3.44
CA VAL A 2 -24.72 -15.40 3.27
C VAL A 2 -24.66 -14.72 4.63
N SER A 3 -23.45 -14.54 5.16
CA SER A 3 -23.21 -13.88 6.45
C SER A 3 -23.47 -12.38 6.30
N LEU A 4 -24.46 -11.85 7.01
CA LEU A 4 -24.69 -10.41 7.13
C LEU A 4 -23.47 -9.74 7.77
N ARG A 5 -22.85 -8.78 7.07
CA ARG A 5 -21.83 -7.89 7.63
C ARG A 5 -22.51 -6.74 8.37
N GLY A 6 -22.75 -6.92 9.67
CA GLY A 6 -22.87 -5.82 10.62
C GLY A 6 -21.50 -5.58 11.28
N TYR A 7 -21.21 -4.34 11.68
CA TYR A 7 -20.07 -4.09 12.56
C TYR A 7 -20.37 -4.68 13.93
N ASP A 8 -19.41 -5.43 14.47
CA ASP A 8 -19.53 -6.01 15.79
C ASP A 8 -19.62 -4.88 16.83
N ARG A 9 -20.67 -4.90 17.66
CA ARG A 9 -20.93 -3.85 18.64
C ARG A 9 -19.79 -3.72 19.65
N ASP A 10 -19.15 -4.83 20.01
CA ASP A 10 -18.04 -4.83 20.95
C ASP A 10 -16.77 -4.26 20.29
N GLU A 11 -16.59 -4.48 18.99
CA GLU A 11 -15.52 -3.86 18.20
C GLU A 11 -15.68 -2.34 18.10
N VAL A 12 -16.92 -1.86 17.89
CA VAL A 12 -17.23 -0.41 17.87
C VAL A 12 -17.02 0.22 19.24
N HIS A 13 -17.46 -0.43 20.32
CA HIS A 13 -17.21 0.08 21.68
C HIS A 13 -15.72 0.08 22.03
N ALA A 14 -14.97 -0.95 21.64
CA ALA A 14 -13.53 -0.99 21.83
C ALA A 14 -12.82 0.11 21.02
N PHE A 15 -13.29 0.41 19.81
CA PHE A 15 -12.78 1.52 19.00
C PHE A 15 -13.06 2.88 19.66
N LEU A 16 -14.30 3.13 20.09
CA LEU A 16 -14.66 4.37 20.79
C LEU A 16 -13.88 4.55 22.10
N GLY A 17 -13.60 3.45 22.82
CA GLY A 17 -12.74 3.46 24.01
C GLY A 17 -11.31 3.91 23.70
N ARG A 18 -10.70 3.38 22.62
CA ARG A 18 -9.37 3.81 22.17
C ARG A 18 -9.33 5.27 21.74
N VAL A 19 -10.36 5.75 21.04
CA VAL A 19 -10.45 7.16 20.64
C VAL A 19 -10.55 8.08 21.87
N ALA A 20 -11.33 7.68 22.88
CA ALA A 20 -11.44 8.44 24.12
C ALA A 20 -10.12 8.48 24.90
N GLU A 21 -9.38 7.36 24.96
CA GLU A 21 -8.06 7.28 25.58
C GLU A 21 -7.04 8.19 24.87
N GLN A 22 -7.01 8.15 23.53
CA GLN A 22 -6.14 9.02 22.73
C GLN A 22 -6.47 10.50 22.91
N LEU A 23 -7.76 10.86 22.97
CA LEU A 23 -8.17 12.23 23.26
C LEU A 23 -7.69 12.65 24.67
N GLY A 24 -7.87 11.79 25.67
CA GLY A 24 -7.39 12.03 27.03
C GLY A 24 -5.86 12.24 27.11
N GLU A 25 -5.08 11.42 26.40
CA GLU A 25 -3.63 11.58 26.32
C GLU A 25 -3.22 12.89 25.64
N THR A 26 -3.92 13.29 24.58
CA THR A 26 -3.64 14.56 23.90
C THR A 26 -3.97 15.77 24.78
N GLU A 27 -5.05 15.73 25.54
CA GLU A 27 -5.41 16.78 26.51
C GLU A 27 -4.41 16.85 27.68
N ALA A 28 -3.97 15.69 28.18
CA ALA A 28 -2.93 15.63 29.21
C ALA A 28 -1.61 16.23 28.72
N ARG A 29 -1.19 15.92 27.49
CA ARG A 29 0.01 16.48 26.87
C ARG A 29 -0.12 17.99 26.63
N ALA A 30 -1.29 18.47 26.20
CA ALA A 30 -1.55 19.90 26.06
C ALA A 30 -1.43 20.62 27.41
N THR A 31 -1.97 20.04 28.48
CA THR A 31 -1.89 20.58 29.83
C THR A 31 -0.44 20.61 30.34
N GLN A 32 0.33 19.54 30.11
CA GLN A 32 1.74 19.48 30.49
C GLN A 32 2.60 20.52 29.76
N LEU A 33 2.35 20.73 28.46
CA LEU A 33 3.02 21.76 27.67
C LEU A 33 2.67 23.16 28.17
N GLN A 34 1.41 23.40 28.54
CA GLN A 34 0.97 24.67 29.11
C GLN A 34 1.66 24.95 30.46
N GLN A 35 1.72 23.96 31.35
CA GLN A 35 2.44 24.09 32.63
C GLN A 35 3.94 24.34 32.43
N ARG A 36 4.56 23.73 31.43
CA ARG A 36 5.96 23.96 31.07
C ARG A 36 6.17 25.39 30.56
N LEU A 37 5.26 25.91 29.74
CA LEU A 37 5.29 27.31 29.31
C LEU A 37 5.17 28.27 30.48
N ASP A 38 4.26 28.01 31.42
CA ASP A 38 4.05 28.88 32.58
C ASP A 38 5.26 28.83 33.53
N ARG A 39 5.89 27.66 33.70
CA ARG A 39 7.15 27.51 34.44
C ARG A 39 8.29 28.28 33.79
N LEU A 40 8.41 28.23 32.46
CA LEU A 40 9.43 28.97 31.71
C LEU A 40 9.19 30.48 31.78
N LYS A 41 7.93 30.93 31.74
CA LYS A 41 7.58 32.34 31.97
C LYS A 41 7.90 32.80 33.40
N ALA A 42 7.68 31.95 34.39
CA ALA A 42 8.04 32.23 35.78
C ALA A 42 9.56 32.23 36.04
N GLN A 43 10.33 31.50 35.23
CA GLN A 43 11.79 31.44 35.30
C GLN A 43 12.48 32.55 34.51
N GLN A 44 11.75 33.36 33.73
CA GLN A 44 12.29 34.61 33.20
C GLN A 44 12.35 35.65 34.32
N PRO A 45 13.54 36.09 34.78
CA PRO A 45 13.60 37.23 35.66
C PRO A 45 13.11 38.46 34.91
N SER A 46 12.10 39.13 35.47
CA SER A 46 11.76 40.51 35.11
C SER A 46 13.00 41.37 35.34
N ILE A 47 13.60 41.86 34.26
CA ILE A 47 14.69 42.86 34.29
C ILE A 47 14.18 44.20 34.89
N ALA A 48 12.91 44.32 35.25
CA ALA A 48 12.29 45.55 35.74
C ALA A 48 12.14 45.64 37.28
N ALA A 49 12.62 44.68 38.08
CA ALA A 49 12.31 44.62 39.53
C ALA A 49 13.50 44.45 40.49
N THR A 50 14.67 44.99 40.16
CA THR A 50 15.74 45.26 41.14
C THR A 50 16.17 46.72 41.03
N ALA A 51 15.32 47.60 41.54
CA ALA A 51 15.67 48.97 41.88
C ALA A 51 15.01 49.30 43.22
N GLU A 52 15.53 48.72 44.30
CA GLU A 52 15.32 49.27 45.64
C GLU A 52 16.32 50.41 45.89
N PRO A 53 15.89 51.51 46.55
CA PRO A 53 16.66 52.75 46.62
C PRO A 53 17.64 52.74 47.82
N ALA A 54 18.94 52.87 47.55
CA ALA A 54 19.95 53.13 48.58
C ALA A 54 20.15 54.65 48.80
N PRO A 55 20.48 55.09 50.03
CA PRO A 55 20.40 56.48 50.45
C PRO A 55 21.62 57.32 50.05
N ALA A 56 21.43 58.64 50.03
CA ALA A 56 22.40 59.64 49.60
C ALA A 56 23.72 59.67 50.42
N ALA A 57 24.87 59.66 49.75
CA ALA A 57 26.10 60.38 50.16
C ALA A 57 27.20 60.39 49.06
N GLN A 58 27.56 61.60 48.64
CA GLN A 58 28.92 62.13 48.34
C GLN A 58 29.80 61.54 47.21
N GLN A 59 30.00 62.42 46.22
CA GLN A 59 31.11 62.62 45.28
C GLN A 59 32.38 61.77 45.45
N ALA A 60 32.74 61.03 44.40
CA ALA A 60 34.11 60.84 43.93
C ALA A 60 34.12 60.53 42.42
N ALA A 61 35.09 61.09 41.70
CA ALA A 61 35.14 61.19 40.25
C ALA A 61 35.79 59.98 39.54
N SER A 62 35.34 59.76 38.28
CA SER A 62 35.98 59.08 37.12
C SER A 62 35.64 57.59 36.87
N PRO A 63 35.69 57.10 35.61
CA PRO A 63 35.39 57.72 34.32
C PRO A 63 34.17 57.04 33.63
N GLU A 64 33.61 57.70 32.61
CA GLU A 64 32.52 57.22 31.74
C GLU A 64 32.69 55.75 31.30
N PRO A 65 31.71 54.85 31.51
CA PRO A 65 31.68 53.58 30.80
C PRO A 65 31.50 53.91 29.31
N SER A 66 32.58 53.68 28.55
CA SER A 66 32.76 54.04 27.15
C SER A 66 31.49 53.89 26.33
N SER A 67 31.16 54.92 25.54
CA SER A 67 30.01 54.96 24.61
C SER A 67 29.84 53.70 23.78
N MET A 68 30.95 53.00 23.47
CA MET A 68 30.96 51.70 22.80
C MET A 68 30.16 50.61 23.54
N PHE A 69 30.23 50.49 24.87
CA PHE A 69 29.44 49.49 25.61
C PHE A 69 27.94 49.84 25.61
N ALA A 70 27.59 51.12 25.66
CA ALA A 70 26.21 51.57 25.54
C ALA A 70 25.66 51.37 24.12
N GLU A 71 26.51 51.53 23.09
CA GLU A 71 26.16 51.31 21.69
C GLU A 71 26.04 49.81 21.36
N VAL A 72 26.93 48.98 21.89
CA VAL A 72 26.84 47.51 21.83
C VAL A 72 25.60 47.00 22.58
N GLY A 73 25.24 47.60 23.72
CA GLY A 73 24.00 47.28 24.43
C GLY A 73 22.74 47.59 23.62
N LYS A 74 22.72 48.73 22.91
CA LYS A 74 21.62 49.08 21.99
C LYS A 74 21.54 48.14 20.80
N GLU A 75 22.68 47.75 20.24
CA GLU A 75 22.73 46.86 19.09
C GLU A 75 22.33 45.43 19.45
N THR A 76 22.79 44.92 20.60
CA THR A 76 22.34 43.62 21.12
C THR A 76 20.85 43.59 21.43
N GLN A 77 20.29 44.69 21.95
CA GLN A 77 18.85 44.79 22.14
C GLN A 77 18.06 44.77 20.81
N ARG A 78 18.52 45.49 19.78
CA ARG A 78 17.91 45.41 18.44
C ARG A 78 17.95 44.00 17.86
N ILE A 79 19.06 43.29 18.01
CA ILE A 79 19.21 41.92 17.53
C ILE A 79 18.24 40.98 18.27
N LEU A 80 18.10 41.13 19.59
CA LEU A 80 17.16 40.33 20.37
C LEU A 80 15.71 40.61 20.00
N GLU A 81 15.33 41.88 19.79
CA GLU A 81 14.00 42.28 19.35
C GLU A 81 13.69 41.70 17.95
N ALA A 82 14.63 41.83 17.00
CA ALA A 82 14.50 41.25 15.66
C ALA A 82 14.40 39.71 15.69
N ALA A 83 15.19 39.04 16.54
CA ALA A 83 15.12 37.59 16.70
C ALA A 83 13.78 37.14 17.32
N GLN A 84 13.24 37.91 18.28
CA GLN A 84 11.93 37.65 18.86
C GLN A 84 10.80 37.83 17.83
N GLU A 85 10.84 38.90 17.04
CA GLU A 85 9.87 39.14 15.96
C GLU A 85 9.89 38.04 14.90
N ALA A 86 11.09 37.63 14.46
CA ALA A 86 11.27 36.52 13.54
C ALA A 86 10.72 35.20 14.13
N GLY A 87 11.00 34.92 15.40
CA GLY A 87 10.47 33.76 16.12
C GLY A 87 8.93 33.76 16.18
N GLN A 88 8.32 34.91 16.48
CA GLN A 88 6.86 35.06 16.49
C GLN A 88 6.26 34.88 15.08
N GLN A 89 6.94 35.37 14.05
CA GLN A 89 6.50 35.18 12.67
C GLN A 89 6.54 33.71 12.24
N ILE A 90 7.61 32.99 12.59
CA ILE A 90 7.72 31.54 12.35
C ILE A 90 6.60 30.80 13.07
N GLN A 91 6.34 31.10 14.35
CA GLN A 91 5.24 30.47 15.09
C GLN A 91 3.87 30.75 14.48
N ARG A 92 3.60 31.99 14.05
CA ARG A 92 2.33 32.33 13.37
C ARG A 92 2.17 31.55 12.07
N LYS A 93 3.24 31.46 11.26
CA LYS A 93 3.22 30.72 9.99
C LYS A 93 3.01 29.22 10.21
N ALA A 94 3.73 28.63 11.16
CA ALA A 94 3.57 27.22 11.51
C ALA A 94 2.15 26.89 11.99
N ARG A 95 1.54 27.75 12.82
CA ARG A 95 0.14 27.58 13.24
C ARG A 95 -0.83 27.64 12.06
N GLN A 96 -0.65 28.61 11.16
CA GLN A 96 -1.49 28.73 9.96
C GLN A 96 -1.36 27.52 9.02
N GLU A 97 -0.15 26.95 8.89
CA GLU A 97 0.08 25.73 8.12
C GLU A 97 -0.61 24.53 8.77
N VAL A 98 -0.45 24.33 10.08
CA VAL A 98 -1.14 23.27 10.82
C VAL A 98 -2.67 23.39 10.69
N ASP A 99 -3.23 24.60 10.82
CA ASP A 99 -4.68 24.82 10.67
C ASP A 99 -5.16 24.51 9.26
N ARG A 100 -4.37 24.86 8.23
CA ARG A 100 -4.67 24.54 6.82
C ARG A 100 -4.66 23.03 6.60
N ASP A 101 -3.66 22.33 7.12
CA ASP A 101 -3.50 20.90 6.98
C ASP A 101 -4.61 20.13 7.70
N LEU A 102 -4.96 20.55 8.93
CA LEU A 102 -6.09 20.00 9.67
C LEU A 102 -7.42 20.19 8.93
N LYS A 103 -7.64 21.37 8.33
CA LYS A 103 -8.84 21.62 7.53
C LYS A 103 -8.87 20.74 6.27
N SER A 104 -7.74 20.57 5.61
CA SER A 104 -7.59 19.70 4.43
C SER A 104 -7.87 18.23 4.79
N ALA A 105 -7.24 17.72 5.85
CA ALA A 105 -7.42 16.36 6.34
C ALA A 105 -8.87 16.07 6.74
N ARG A 106 -9.53 17.00 7.46
CA ARG A 106 -10.96 16.90 7.79
C ARG A 106 -11.84 16.88 6.54
N GLY A 107 -11.52 17.69 5.54
CA GLY A 107 -12.23 17.69 4.26
C GLY A 107 -12.07 16.38 3.48
N GLN A 108 -10.88 15.80 3.48
CA GLN A 108 -10.62 14.49 2.86
C GLN A 108 -11.36 13.36 3.59
N ALA A 109 -11.32 13.35 4.93
CA ALA A 109 -12.06 12.38 5.73
C ALA A 109 -13.57 12.45 5.47
N ALA A 110 -14.15 13.66 5.40
CA ALA A 110 -15.56 13.84 5.07
C ALA A 110 -15.92 13.31 3.67
N LYS A 111 -15.05 13.51 2.68
CA LYS A 111 -15.25 12.97 1.32
C LYS A 111 -15.24 11.43 1.31
N LEU A 112 -14.29 10.81 2.02
CA LEU A 112 -14.20 9.36 2.13
C LEU A 112 -15.42 8.76 2.82
N ILE A 113 -15.91 9.39 3.89
CA ILE A 113 -17.14 8.96 4.58
C ILE A 113 -18.33 9.03 3.62
N ALA A 114 -18.51 10.16 2.93
CA ALA A 114 -19.62 10.34 1.99
C ALA A 114 -19.55 9.35 0.81
N GLU A 115 -18.33 9.02 0.35
CA GLU A 115 -18.15 7.97 -0.66
C GLU A 115 -18.47 6.58 -0.13
N GLY A 116 -18.04 6.27 1.09
CA GLY A 116 -18.39 5.03 1.78
C GLY A 116 -19.90 4.86 1.94
N GLU A 117 -20.61 5.92 2.32
CA GLU A 117 -22.08 5.93 2.44
C GLU A 117 -22.75 5.65 1.09
N ARG A 118 -22.32 6.33 0.01
CA ARG A 118 -22.85 6.07 -1.35
C ARG A 118 -22.59 4.63 -1.81
N ARG A 119 -21.41 4.08 -1.51
CA ARG A 119 -21.08 2.68 -1.82
C ARG A 119 -21.95 1.72 -1.02
N ARG A 120 -22.20 1.99 0.27
CA ARG A 120 -23.11 1.20 1.12
C ARG A 120 -24.53 1.19 0.55
N GLU A 121 -25.09 2.36 0.24
CA GLU A 121 -26.43 2.47 -0.34
C GLU A 121 -26.55 1.76 -1.70
N HIS A 122 -25.47 1.76 -2.49
CA HIS A 122 -25.44 1.00 -3.74
C HIS A 122 -25.46 -0.51 -3.51
N ILE A 123 -24.66 -1.01 -2.56
CA ILE A 123 -24.63 -2.43 -2.20
C ILE A 123 -25.99 -2.85 -1.62
N GLU A 124 -26.60 -2.05 -0.75
CA GLU A 124 -27.93 -2.33 -0.19
C GLU A 124 -28.99 -2.46 -1.29
N ARG A 125 -28.95 -1.59 -2.31
CA ARG A 125 -29.83 -1.71 -3.49
C ARG A 125 -29.60 -3.00 -4.27
N ILE A 126 -28.34 -3.37 -4.52
CA ILE A 126 -28.02 -4.63 -5.22
C ILE A 126 -28.51 -5.84 -4.43
N VAL A 127 -28.29 -5.87 -3.11
CA VAL A 127 -28.75 -6.96 -2.25
C VAL A 127 -30.27 -7.08 -2.29
N ALA A 128 -30.99 -5.96 -2.16
CA ALA A 128 -32.45 -5.96 -2.26
C ALA A 128 -32.95 -6.47 -3.62
N GLU A 129 -32.29 -6.08 -4.72
CA GLU A 129 -32.61 -6.57 -6.06
C GLU A 129 -32.37 -8.08 -6.19
N MET A 130 -31.25 -8.59 -5.68
CA MET A 130 -30.93 -10.02 -5.71
C MET A 130 -31.91 -10.84 -4.86
N GLU A 131 -32.35 -10.32 -3.71
CA GLU A 131 -33.37 -10.96 -2.88
C GLU A 131 -34.73 -11.01 -3.59
N GLN A 132 -35.13 -9.92 -4.27
CA GLN A 132 -36.34 -9.90 -5.10
C GLN A 132 -36.27 -10.93 -6.25
N ARG A 133 -35.14 -11.00 -6.95
CA ARG A 133 -34.93 -11.99 -8.03
C ARG A 133 -34.96 -13.42 -7.50
N ARG A 134 -34.33 -13.68 -6.36
CA ARG A 134 -34.38 -15.00 -5.70
C ARG A 134 -35.81 -15.37 -5.30
N ALA A 135 -36.58 -14.42 -4.74
CA ALA A 135 -37.96 -14.64 -4.37
C ALA A 135 -38.83 -14.98 -5.61
N ALA A 136 -38.69 -14.21 -6.69
CA ALA A 136 -39.39 -14.46 -7.95
C ALA A 136 -39.05 -15.83 -8.54
N MET A 137 -37.76 -16.18 -8.60
CA MET A 137 -37.31 -17.50 -9.07
C MET A 137 -37.87 -18.64 -8.22
N SER A 138 -37.96 -18.46 -6.90
CA SER A 138 -38.56 -19.47 -6.01
C SER A 138 -40.04 -19.70 -6.27
N VAL A 139 -40.78 -18.68 -6.73
CA VAL A 139 -42.18 -18.80 -7.10
C VAL A 139 -42.29 -19.53 -8.44
N GLN A 140 -41.48 -19.14 -9.43
CA GLN A 140 -41.44 -19.81 -10.74
C GLN A 140 -41.13 -21.30 -10.62
N LEU A 141 -40.16 -21.69 -9.78
CA LEU A 141 -39.83 -23.11 -9.55
C LEU A 141 -41.00 -23.89 -8.93
N ARG A 142 -41.77 -23.28 -8.03
CA ARG A 142 -42.97 -23.88 -7.44
C ARG A 142 -44.09 -24.05 -8.47
N ASP A 143 -44.29 -23.06 -9.34
CA ASP A 143 -45.29 -23.12 -10.40
C ASP A 143 -44.94 -24.19 -11.45
N ILE A 144 -43.65 -24.30 -11.82
CA ILE A 144 -43.15 -25.37 -12.70
C ILE A 144 -43.39 -26.73 -12.05
N SER A 145 -43.03 -26.89 -10.76
CA SER A 145 -43.23 -28.16 -10.05
C SER A 145 -44.70 -28.57 -10.01
N ARG A 146 -45.60 -27.62 -9.72
CA ARG A 146 -47.05 -27.85 -9.74
C ARG A 146 -47.55 -28.25 -11.12
N THR A 147 -47.03 -27.62 -12.17
CA THR A 147 -47.40 -27.94 -13.56
C THR A 147 -46.95 -29.37 -13.91
N ILE A 148 -45.74 -29.76 -13.50
CA ILE A 148 -45.23 -31.13 -13.67
C ILE A 148 -46.11 -32.13 -12.92
N GLU A 149 -46.49 -31.87 -11.67
CA GLU A 149 -47.38 -32.75 -10.91
C GLU A 149 -48.77 -32.90 -11.54
N GLN A 150 -49.34 -31.80 -12.06
CA GLN A 150 -50.63 -31.82 -12.75
C GLN A 150 -50.57 -32.64 -14.04
N THR A 151 -49.57 -32.39 -14.88
CA THR A 151 -49.37 -33.15 -16.12
C THR A 151 -49.12 -34.64 -15.87
N LEU A 152 -48.34 -35.01 -14.84
CA LEU A 152 -48.15 -36.41 -14.45
C LEU A 152 -49.47 -37.04 -13.97
N THR A 153 -50.31 -36.30 -13.25
CA THR A 153 -51.62 -36.78 -12.79
C THR A 153 -52.57 -37.01 -13.96
N GLU A 154 -52.60 -36.10 -14.95
CA GLU A 154 -53.40 -36.22 -16.17
C GLU A 154 -52.96 -37.41 -17.02
N LEU A 155 -51.65 -37.63 -17.16
CA LEU A 155 -51.09 -38.80 -17.84
C LEU A 155 -51.42 -40.11 -17.10
N GLY A 156 -51.33 -40.14 -15.76
CA GLY A 156 -51.68 -41.32 -14.95
C GLY A 156 -53.17 -41.66 -14.95
N GLN A 157 -54.05 -40.65 -15.04
CA GLN A 157 -55.50 -40.87 -15.21
C GLN A 157 -55.84 -41.40 -16.61
N SER A 158 -55.05 -41.03 -17.63
CA SER A 158 -55.21 -41.51 -19.00
C SER A 158 -54.86 -43.00 -19.15
N ASP A 159 -53.89 -43.52 -18.38
CA ASP A 159 -53.58 -44.95 -18.33
C ASP A 159 -54.69 -45.77 -17.63
N SER A 160 -55.42 -45.19 -16.68
CA SER A 160 -56.54 -45.87 -16.00
C SER A 160 -57.81 -46.02 -16.87
N ALA A 161 -57.89 -45.29 -18.00
CA ALA A 161 -59.01 -45.34 -18.94
C ALA A 161 -58.85 -46.36 -20.08
N PHE A 162 -57.68 -46.99 -20.22
CA PHE A 162 -57.39 -47.98 -21.26
C PHE A 162 -57.35 -49.41 -20.68
N THR A 163 -58.52 -49.94 -20.30
CA THR A 163 -58.67 -51.38 -20.03
C THR A 163 -58.78 -52.14 -21.36
N VAL A 164 -57.65 -52.64 -21.87
CA VAL A 164 -57.64 -53.66 -22.92
C VAL A 164 -57.56 -55.06 -22.32
N ARG A 165 -58.64 -55.81 -22.60
CA ARG A 165 -58.78 -57.26 -22.57
C ARG A 165 -57.54 -58.04 -23.06
N GLN A 166 -57.03 -58.92 -22.20
CA GLN A 166 -56.57 -60.29 -22.47
C GLN A 166 -56.05 -60.84 -21.12
N ALA A 167 -56.16 -62.10 -20.72
CA ALA A 167 -56.91 -63.26 -21.16
C ALA A 167 -56.86 -64.22 -19.96
N THR A 168 -58.01 -64.74 -19.53
CA THR A 168 -58.11 -65.80 -18.54
C THR A 168 -57.54 -67.11 -19.08
N GLY A 169 -56.59 -67.71 -18.36
CA GLY A 169 -56.27 -69.13 -18.38
C GLY A 169 -55.88 -69.54 -16.95
N PRO A 170 -56.50 -70.58 -16.36
CA PRO A 170 -56.31 -70.91 -14.94
C PRO A 170 -55.16 -71.91 -14.77
N ASP A 171 -54.34 -71.76 -13.73
CA ASP A 171 -53.91 -72.92 -12.92
C ASP A 171 -53.19 -72.50 -11.62
N SER A 172 -53.90 -72.77 -10.51
CA SER A 172 -53.44 -73.33 -9.23
C SER A 172 -52.45 -72.60 -8.30
N PRO A 173 -52.51 -72.88 -6.97
CA PRO A 173 -52.23 -71.91 -5.90
C PRO A 173 -51.00 -72.26 -5.02
N ASP A 174 -50.86 -71.50 -3.92
CA ASP A 174 -49.90 -71.58 -2.80
C ASP A 174 -48.51 -70.99 -3.10
N THR A 175 -47.95 -70.07 -2.29
CA THR A 175 -47.85 -70.16 -0.83
C THR A 175 -47.53 -68.80 -0.21
N ALA A 176 -48.02 -68.64 1.03
CA ALA A 176 -47.74 -67.63 2.05
C ALA A 176 -46.40 -66.85 1.99
N ALA A 177 -46.46 -65.54 2.29
CA ALA A 177 -46.13 -65.01 3.62
C ALA A 177 -46.02 -63.47 3.60
N SER A 178 -46.91 -62.82 4.33
CA SER A 178 -46.68 -61.52 4.99
C SER A 178 -46.16 -61.81 6.42
N PRO A 179 -45.82 -60.83 7.28
CA PRO A 179 -45.51 -59.40 7.07
C PRO A 179 -44.32 -58.91 7.94
N ALA A 180 -44.17 -57.57 8.03
CA ALA A 180 -43.79 -56.83 9.25
C ALA A 180 -42.28 -56.82 9.63
N ALA A 181 -41.71 -55.78 10.23
CA ALA A 181 -42.11 -54.43 10.63
C ALA A 181 -40.85 -53.72 11.20
N ALA A 182 -41.01 -52.43 11.51
CA ALA A 182 -40.25 -51.64 12.49
C ALA A 182 -38.82 -51.23 12.09
N ALA A 183 -38.61 -49.93 11.84
CA ALA A 183 -38.19 -48.91 12.81
C ALA A 183 -36.68 -49.01 13.08
N GLN A 184 -35.87 -48.21 12.38
CA GLN A 184 -35.30 -46.94 12.86
C GLN A 184 -34.34 -47.13 14.05
N GLU A 185 -33.04 -47.02 13.78
CA GLU A 185 -32.08 -46.48 14.73
C GLU A 185 -30.87 -45.88 13.99
N GLU A 186 -30.50 -44.67 14.40
CA GLU A 186 -29.29 -43.94 14.03
C GLU A 186 -28.03 -44.62 14.60
N LEU A 187 -26.88 -44.53 13.91
CA LEU A 187 -25.71 -43.79 14.40
C LEU A 187 -24.53 -43.85 13.40
N ALA A 188 -23.72 -42.80 13.49
CA ALA A 188 -22.53 -42.48 12.71
C ALA A 188 -21.42 -43.53 12.70
N GLY A 189 -20.59 -43.48 11.64
CA GLY A 189 -19.30 -44.17 11.57
C GLY A 189 -18.55 -43.78 10.30
N GLU A 190 -17.41 -43.11 10.50
CA GLU A 190 -16.46 -42.63 9.50
C GLU A 190 -15.90 -43.75 8.60
N GLY A 191 -15.64 -43.44 7.34
CA GLY A 191 -15.01 -44.36 6.39
C GLY A 191 -14.66 -43.71 5.06
N GLU A 192 -13.41 -43.23 4.97
CA GLU A 192 -12.53 -43.14 3.80
C GLU A 192 -13.19 -43.29 2.40
N ALA A 193 -13.27 -42.20 1.64
CA ALA A 193 -13.65 -42.23 0.22
C ALA A 193 -12.40 -42.43 -0.67
N PRO A 194 -12.33 -43.48 -1.51
CA PRO A 194 -11.31 -43.58 -2.55
C PRO A 194 -11.70 -42.73 -3.79
N PRO A 195 -10.71 -42.33 -4.61
CA PRO A 195 -10.92 -41.35 -5.68
C PRO A 195 -11.66 -41.97 -6.86
N LEU A 196 -12.75 -41.32 -7.31
CA LEU A 196 -13.43 -41.64 -8.57
C LEU A 196 -12.90 -40.71 -9.66
N GLU A 197 -12.26 -41.30 -10.67
CA GLU A 197 -11.93 -40.68 -11.94
C GLU A 197 -13.21 -40.19 -12.66
N PRO A 198 -13.16 -39.08 -13.42
CA PRO A 198 -14.35 -38.52 -14.07
C PRO A 198 -14.73 -39.33 -15.31
N ALA A 199 -15.88 -40.00 -15.26
CA ALA A 199 -16.56 -40.52 -16.44
C ALA A 199 -17.40 -39.41 -17.10
N GLU A 200 -17.11 -39.13 -18.38
CA GLU A 200 -17.96 -38.31 -19.27
C GLU A 200 -19.37 -38.94 -19.36
N PRO A 201 -20.46 -38.15 -19.21
CA PRO A 201 -20.96 -37.35 -20.32
C PRO A 201 -21.67 -36.05 -19.84
N ALA A 202 -20.92 -34.96 -19.70
CA ALA A 202 -21.48 -33.62 -19.40
C ALA A 202 -21.39 -32.65 -20.60
N ARG A 203 -21.21 -33.18 -21.81
CA ARG A 203 -21.07 -32.37 -23.04
C ARG A 203 -22.31 -32.31 -23.93
N GLN A 204 -23.39 -33.03 -23.61
CA GLN A 204 -24.58 -33.08 -24.47
C GLN A 204 -25.77 -32.23 -24.02
N VAL A 205 -25.69 -31.53 -22.89
CA VAL A 205 -26.80 -30.69 -22.37
C VAL A 205 -26.57 -29.19 -22.62
N LEU A 206 -25.35 -28.76 -22.96
CA LEU A 206 -25.02 -27.36 -23.23
C LEU A 206 -25.12 -26.95 -24.70
N GLU A 207 -25.28 -27.90 -25.63
CA GLU A 207 -25.34 -27.60 -27.08
C GLU A 207 -26.78 -27.45 -27.62
N SER A 208 -27.81 -27.80 -26.83
CA SER A 208 -29.23 -27.64 -27.22
C SER A 208 -29.87 -26.32 -26.80
N VAL A 209 -29.17 -25.46 -26.05
CA VAL A 209 -29.67 -24.12 -25.64
C VAL A 209 -29.16 -23.00 -26.57
N ALA A 210 -28.19 -23.29 -27.44
CA ALA A 210 -27.57 -22.30 -28.33
C ALA A 210 -28.16 -22.21 -29.75
N GLN A 211 -29.21 -22.98 -30.09
CA GLN A 211 -29.75 -23.02 -31.47
C GLN A 211 -31.27 -22.75 -31.60
N GLY A 212 -31.93 -22.18 -30.59
CA GLY A 212 -33.35 -21.84 -30.65
C GLY A 212 -33.65 -20.41 -30.22
N GLY A 213 -33.55 -19.45 -31.13
CA GLY A 213 -33.87 -18.05 -30.78
C GLY A 213 -33.61 -17.00 -31.86
N ALA A 214 -33.79 -17.32 -33.13
CA ALA A 214 -33.85 -16.33 -34.19
C ALA A 214 -35.04 -16.64 -35.09
N GLN A 215 -36.16 -15.96 -34.87
CA GLN A 215 -37.02 -15.34 -35.90
C GLN A 215 -38.38 -14.87 -35.33
N ALA A 216 -38.75 -13.66 -35.75
CA ALA A 216 -40.08 -13.06 -35.85
C ALA A 216 -40.79 -12.53 -34.58
N LEU A 217 -40.60 -11.23 -34.30
CA LEU A 217 -41.72 -10.31 -34.10
C LEU A 217 -41.41 -8.98 -34.80
N THR A 218 -42.05 -8.79 -35.95
CA THR A 218 -42.27 -7.51 -36.62
C THR A 218 -43.54 -6.90 -36.05
N GLU A 219 -43.47 -5.72 -35.42
CA GLU A 219 -44.62 -4.82 -35.31
C GLU A 219 -44.18 -3.36 -35.13
N GLU A 220 -45.01 -2.48 -35.67
CA GLU A 220 -44.80 -1.08 -36.06
C GLU A 220 -44.49 -0.10 -34.91
N ALA A 221 -43.62 0.87 -35.20
CA ALA A 221 -43.35 2.05 -34.39
C ALA A 221 -44.30 3.21 -34.75
N PRO A 222 -44.82 3.99 -33.78
CA PRO A 222 -45.29 5.34 -34.03
C PRO A 222 -44.17 6.36 -33.74
N ALA A 223 -44.03 7.32 -34.65
CA ALA A 223 -43.03 8.38 -34.64
C ALA A 223 -43.47 9.67 -33.92
N ALA A 224 -42.45 10.47 -33.57
CA ALA A 224 -42.40 11.94 -33.39
C ALA A 224 -42.40 12.49 -31.94
N PRO A 225 -41.87 13.71 -31.68
CA PRO A 225 -41.03 14.60 -32.52
C PRO A 225 -39.72 15.09 -31.85
N ALA A 226 -38.84 15.67 -32.68
CA ALA A 226 -37.60 16.36 -32.29
C ALA A 226 -37.87 17.73 -31.62
N PRO A 227 -36.95 18.21 -30.74
CA PRO A 227 -37.04 19.55 -30.16
C PRO A 227 -36.54 20.65 -31.12
N PRO A 228 -37.03 21.89 -30.99
CA PRO A 228 -36.71 22.99 -31.90
C PRO A 228 -35.34 23.59 -31.62
N GLY A 229 -34.73 24.12 -32.69
CA GLY A 229 -33.49 24.88 -32.64
C GLY A 229 -33.65 26.25 -31.99
N SER A 230 -32.55 26.72 -31.42
CA SER A 230 -32.30 28.13 -31.15
C SER A 230 -30.86 28.41 -31.58
N ASP A 231 -30.74 29.13 -32.69
CA ASP A 231 -29.59 29.98 -32.99
C ASP A 231 -29.42 30.97 -31.83
N GLU A 232 -28.25 30.96 -31.18
CA GLU A 232 -27.71 32.18 -30.60
C GLU A 232 -26.18 32.17 -30.70
N ASN A 233 -25.70 33.30 -31.21
CA ASN A 233 -24.33 33.63 -31.58
C ASN A 233 -23.43 33.88 -30.36
N ALA A 234 -22.11 33.77 -30.61
CA ALA A 234 -20.98 34.47 -29.96
C ALA A 234 -20.16 33.67 -28.91
N PRO A 235 -18.87 34.00 -28.71
CA PRO A 235 -17.76 33.24 -29.30
C PRO A 235 -16.84 32.58 -28.26
N GLU A 236 -16.12 31.55 -28.70
CA GLU A 236 -15.05 30.89 -27.95
C GLU A 236 -13.79 31.78 -27.87
N ASP A 237 -13.31 32.04 -26.66
CA ASP A 237 -11.99 32.61 -26.37
C ASP A 237 -11.09 31.47 -25.85
N SER A 238 -10.17 31.02 -26.71
CA SER A 238 -9.03 30.17 -26.33
C SER A 238 -7.76 30.85 -26.83
N PRO A 239 -6.72 31.01 -25.99
CA PRO A 239 -5.50 31.71 -26.35
C PRO A 239 -4.60 30.86 -27.27
N PRO A 240 -3.87 31.47 -28.23
CA PRO A 240 -3.08 30.73 -29.21
C PRO A 240 -1.68 30.37 -28.72
N GLU A 241 -1.25 29.14 -29.02
CA GLU A 241 0.16 28.76 -29.12
C GLU A 241 0.79 29.35 -30.41
N PRO A 242 2.04 29.84 -30.40
CA PRO A 242 2.70 30.30 -31.61
C PRO A 242 3.45 29.15 -32.31
N ALA A 243 3.01 28.87 -33.55
CA ALA A 243 3.77 28.11 -34.53
C ALA A 243 4.80 29.02 -35.24
N LEU A 244 6.05 28.56 -35.35
CA LEU A 244 7.03 29.09 -36.29
C LEU A 244 7.48 27.94 -37.22
N GLY A 245 7.14 28.09 -38.50
CA GLY A 245 7.71 27.35 -39.62
C GLY A 245 8.72 28.20 -40.42
N PRO A 246 9.33 27.64 -41.48
CA PRO A 246 10.78 27.69 -41.71
C PRO A 246 11.21 28.61 -42.86
N ASP A 247 12.50 28.98 -42.91
CA ASP A 247 13.25 29.14 -44.17
C ASP A 247 14.78 29.12 -43.97
N GLU A 248 15.47 28.91 -45.08
CA GLU A 248 16.75 28.24 -45.31
C GLU A 248 17.94 29.21 -45.54
N ALA A 249 19.14 28.63 -45.52
CA ALA A 249 20.35 29.02 -46.26
C ALA A 249 21.15 30.31 -45.92
N SER A 250 22.34 30.12 -45.31
CA SER A 250 23.63 30.35 -46.01
C SER A 250 24.85 29.96 -45.16
N ARG A 251 25.70 29.09 -45.73
CA ARG A 251 27.08 28.69 -45.36
C ARG A 251 28.08 29.56 -46.18
N PRO A 252 29.44 29.56 -46.00
CA PRO A 252 30.29 28.38 -45.66
C PRO A 252 31.63 28.57 -44.88
N ALA A 253 32.20 27.40 -44.51
CA ALA A 253 33.61 26.93 -44.44
C ALA A 253 34.74 27.83 -43.89
N THR A 254 35.67 27.36 -43.04
CA THR A 254 36.70 26.29 -43.18
C THR A 254 37.21 25.92 -41.76
N GLY A 255 37.66 24.73 -41.37
CA GLY A 255 38.74 23.86 -41.87
C GLY A 255 39.58 23.40 -40.65
N ALA A 256 39.62 22.10 -40.34
CA ALA A 256 40.53 21.47 -39.36
C ALA A 256 41.86 21.05 -40.07
N PRO A 257 42.85 20.33 -39.47
CA PRO A 257 43.14 19.94 -38.07
C PRO A 257 44.66 20.05 -37.68
N VAL A 258 45.06 19.44 -36.54
CA VAL A 258 46.37 18.77 -36.20
C VAL A 258 47.24 19.38 -35.06
N GLN A 259 47.56 18.55 -34.03
CA GLN A 259 48.60 18.70 -32.97
C GLN A 259 49.95 18.06 -33.41
N PRO A 260 51.04 17.87 -32.61
CA PRO A 260 51.52 18.42 -31.31
C PRO A 260 53.02 18.86 -31.36
N GLY A 261 53.61 19.31 -30.24
CA GLY A 261 55.06 19.49 -30.09
C GLY A 261 55.50 19.88 -28.66
N ALA A 262 56.51 19.16 -28.13
CA ALA A 262 57.08 19.26 -26.79
C ALA A 262 58.47 19.96 -26.80
N GLU A 263 58.95 20.46 -25.65
CA GLU A 263 60.36 20.69 -25.24
C GLU A 263 60.38 21.21 -23.77
N GLU A 264 60.78 20.42 -22.76
CA GLU A 264 62.09 20.34 -22.04
C GLU A 264 62.59 21.68 -21.42
N GLY A 265 62.47 21.93 -20.09
CA GLY A 265 63.46 21.68 -19.00
C GLY A 265 64.28 22.95 -18.64
N PRO A 266 65.03 23.11 -17.50
CA PRO A 266 65.20 22.31 -16.28
C PRO A 266 65.32 23.10 -14.92
N ASP A 267 65.50 22.33 -13.82
CA ASP A 267 66.21 22.55 -12.53
C ASP A 267 65.84 23.66 -11.50
N THR A 268 65.25 23.37 -10.32
CA THR A 268 65.79 22.89 -8.99
C THR A 268 66.18 24.08 -8.04
N PRO A 269 66.34 23.92 -6.70
CA PRO A 269 65.33 23.97 -5.63
C PRO A 269 65.66 24.99 -4.49
N VAL A 270 64.72 25.35 -3.61
CA VAL A 270 65.08 25.78 -2.23
C VAL A 270 64.05 25.28 -1.20
N SER A 271 64.60 24.57 -0.22
CA SER A 271 64.02 24.06 1.02
C SER A 271 64.16 25.10 2.13
N THR A 272 63.17 25.27 3.02
CA THR A 272 63.44 25.33 4.48
C THR A 272 62.17 25.23 5.33
N GLN A 273 62.36 24.63 6.50
CA GLN A 273 61.37 24.14 7.46
C GLN A 273 61.17 25.12 8.64
N HIS A 274 60.10 24.86 9.41
CA HIS A 274 59.91 25.04 10.87
C HIS A 274 60.15 26.41 11.52
N SER A 275 59.17 26.94 12.27
CA SER A 275 58.89 26.49 13.65
C SER A 275 57.74 27.26 14.33
N ALA A 276 57.28 26.69 15.44
CA ALA A 276 56.06 26.93 16.21
C ALA A 276 55.95 28.26 16.98
N ALA A 277 54.71 28.63 17.32
CA ALA A 277 54.36 29.36 18.55
C ALA A 277 52.97 28.93 19.06
N THR A 278 52.91 28.72 20.37
CA THR A 278 51.85 28.18 21.23
C THR A 278 50.92 29.27 21.77
N GLU A 279 49.63 28.95 22.02
CA GLU A 279 48.76 29.32 23.18
C GLU A 279 47.25 29.18 22.82
N PRO A 280 46.29 29.10 23.77
CA PRO A 280 46.20 28.22 24.93
C PRO A 280 44.82 27.50 25.03
N ALA A 281 44.73 26.56 25.97
CA ALA A 281 43.52 25.80 26.29
C ALA A 281 42.46 26.63 27.02
N ILE A 282 41.22 26.56 26.55
CA ILE A 282 40.01 26.97 27.29
C ILE A 282 39.24 25.72 27.72
N THR A 283 39.06 25.61 29.03
CA THR A 283 38.29 24.62 29.75
C THR A 283 36.81 24.70 29.38
N ALA A 284 36.27 23.62 28.81
CA ALA A 284 34.85 23.47 28.54
C ALA A 284 34.15 22.86 29.76
N GLU A 285 33.47 23.69 30.55
CA GLU A 285 32.44 23.25 31.48
C GLU A 285 31.13 22.99 30.71
N THR A 286 30.73 21.72 30.73
CA THR A 286 29.36 21.19 30.79
C THR A 286 28.30 21.86 29.90
N SER A 287 28.28 21.45 28.62
CA SER A 287 27.11 21.61 27.74
C SER A 287 25.97 20.67 28.17
N PRO A 288 24.71 21.14 28.29
CA PRO A 288 23.59 20.29 28.66
C PRO A 288 23.28 19.28 27.56
N ALA A 289 23.10 18.03 27.97
CA ALA A 289 22.90 16.84 27.15
C ALA A 289 22.03 17.11 25.90
N ALA A 290 22.67 16.98 24.74
CA ALA A 290 22.01 16.56 23.52
C ALA A 290 21.22 15.27 23.82
N PRO A 291 20.04 15.05 23.22
CA PRO A 291 19.36 13.77 23.39
C PRO A 291 20.34 12.69 22.95
N GLU A 292 20.63 11.77 23.88
CA GLU A 292 21.42 10.58 23.61
C GLU A 292 20.90 9.96 22.31
N ALA A 293 21.79 9.81 21.34
CA ALA A 293 21.57 8.89 20.24
C ALA A 293 21.24 7.54 20.88
N GLU A 294 19.96 7.14 20.83
CA GLU A 294 19.55 5.81 21.25
C GLU A 294 20.44 4.79 20.52
N ALA A 295 20.94 3.86 21.31
CA ALA A 295 22.06 2.99 21.00
C ALA A 295 21.97 2.28 19.63
N PRO A 296 23.12 1.88 19.04
CA PRO A 296 23.21 1.04 17.84
C PRO A 296 22.53 -0.35 17.94
N SER A 297 21.64 -0.57 18.92
CA SER A 297 20.92 -1.81 19.20
C SER A 297 19.42 -1.75 18.89
N ASP A 298 18.85 -0.63 18.43
CA ASP A 298 17.42 -0.58 18.04
C ASP A 298 17.19 -1.29 16.69
N PRO A 299 16.55 -2.47 16.65
CA PRO A 299 16.42 -3.24 15.41
C PRO A 299 15.57 -2.52 14.35
N GLN A 300 14.50 -1.86 14.77
CA GLN A 300 13.64 -1.10 13.86
C GLN A 300 14.36 0.14 13.30
N GLY A 301 15.12 0.86 14.13
CA GLY A 301 15.95 1.99 13.74
C GLY A 301 17.03 1.62 12.72
N LEU A 302 17.74 0.50 12.93
CA LEU A 302 18.73 -0.01 11.98
C LEU A 302 18.11 -0.28 10.61
N ARG A 303 16.98 -0.98 10.58
CA ARG A 303 16.25 -1.26 9.33
C ARG A 303 15.77 0.02 8.66
N ALA A 304 15.16 0.94 9.43
CA ALA A 304 14.66 2.19 8.89
C ALA A 304 15.78 3.04 8.27
N ALA A 305 16.92 3.16 8.95
CA ALA A 305 18.09 3.88 8.46
C ALA A 305 18.65 3.24 7.17
N ALA A 306 18.74 1.91 7.11
CA ALA A 306 19.22 1.18 5.95
C ALA A 306 18.32 1.35 4.71
N LEU A 307 17.00 1.32 4.90
CA LEU A 307 16.03 1.28 3.79
C LEU A 307 15.58 2.67 3.32
N SER A 308 15.64 3.68 4.18
CA SER A 308 15.26 5.07 3.87
C SER A 308 15.86 5.62 2.57
N PRO A 309 17.17 5.47 2.25
CA PRO A 309 17.73 5.97 0.99
C PRO A 309 17.37 5.12 -0.24
N LEU A 310 16.96 3.86 -0.05
CA LEU A 310 16.65 2.92 -1.14
C LEU A 310 15.21 3.05 -1.61
N HIS A 311 14.28 3.26 -0.68
CA HIS A 311 12.84 3.33 -0.95
C HIS A 311 12.47 4.33 -2.06
N PRO A 312 12.81 5.63 -2.00
CA PRO A 312 12.46 6.58 -3.06
C PRO A 312 13.19 6.31 -4.39
N LYS A 313 14.31 5.56 -4.38
CA LYS A 313 14.99 5.13 -5.62
C LYS A 313 14.21 4.01 -6.30
N LEU A 314 13.82 2.99 -5.53
CA LEU A 314 13.05 1.86 -6.03
C LEU A 314 11.69 2.31 -6.55
N VAL A 315 11.00 3.16 -5.78
CA VAL A 315 9.71 3.75 -6.18
C VAL A 315 9.80 4.47 -7.52
N ARG A 316 10.82 5.32 -7.73
CA ARG A 316 11.03 6.02 -9.01
C ARG A 316 11.29 5.04 -10.15
N LYS A 317 12.08 4.00 -9.90
CA LYS A 317 12.36 2.96 -10.88
C LYS A 317 11.10 2.21 -11.28
N VAL A 318 10.31 1.76 -10.29
CA VAL A 318 9.01 1.10 -10.51
C VAL A 318 8.07 1.98 -11.31
N LYS A 319 7.90 3.27 -10.95
CA LYS A 319 7.02 4.18 -11.69
C LYS A 319 7.45 4.36 -13.15
N ARG A 320 8.75 4.36 -13.42
CA ARG A 320 9.29 4.44 -14.79
C ARG A 320 8.96 3.18 -15.59
N GLU A 321 9.23 2.00 -15.05
CA GLU A 321 8.92 0.74 -15.74
C GLU A 321 7.39 0.57 -15.93
N LEU A 322 6.58 0.97 -14.94
CA LEU A 322 5.11 1.04 -15.08
C LEU A 322 4.67 2.01 -16.19
N GLN A 323 5.42 3.07 -16.47
CA GLN A 323 5.14 3.94 -17.61
C GLN A 323 5.37 3.23 -18.94
N GLU A 324 6.45 2.47 -19.07
CA GLU A 324 6.72 1.69 -20.28
C GLU A 324 5.66 0.62 -20.51
N ILE A 325 5.29 -0.13 -19.46
CA ILE A 325 4.24 -1.15 -19.53
C ILE A 325 2.89 -0.51 -19.93
N GLN A 326 2.57 0.66 -19.38
CA GLN A 326 1.36 1.40 -19.77
C GLN A 326 1.38 1.77 -21.26
N ASN A 327 2.50 2.27 -21.77
CA ASN A 327 2.64 2.67 -23.16
C ASN A 327 2.42 1.47 -24.10
N ILE A 328 2.96 0.30 -23.74
CA ILE A 328 2.78 -0.95 -24.48
C ILE A 328 1.30 -1.37 -24.49
N ALA A 329 0.63 -1.35 -23.32
CA ALA A 329 -0.78 -1.73 -23.22
C ALA A 329 -1.70 -0.79 -24.03
N LEU A 330 -1.46 0.52 -23.96
CA LEU A 330 -2.21 1.51 -24.75
C LEU A 330 -1.99 1.34 -26.26
N ASP A 331 -0.75 1.04 -26.67
CA ASP A 331 -0.45 0.79 -28.08
C ASP A 331 -1.17 -0.47 -28.60
N ARG A 332 -1.31 -1.53 -27.79
CA ARG A 332 -2.10 -2.72 -28.14
C ARG A 332 -3.57 -2.40 -28.37
N VAL A 333 -4.20 -1.66 -27.46
CA VAL A 333 -5.60 -1.21 -27.62
C VAL A 333 -5.77 -0.37 -28.89
N ARG A 334 -4.84 0.57 -29.13
CA ARG A 334 -4.86 1.43 -30.33
C ARG A 334 -4.77 0.62 -31.62
N ARG A 335 -3.82 -0.31 -31.71
CA ARG A 335 -3.61 -1.16 -32.91
C ARG A 335 -4.81 -2.07 -33.17
N ALA A 336 -5.39 -2.64 -32.12
CA ALA A 336 -6.56 -3.49 -32.23
C ALA A 336 -7.88 -2.72 -32.39
N LYS A 337 -7.85 -1.37 -32.33
CA LYS A 337 -9.03 -0.49 -32.34
C LYS A 337 -10.07 -0.89 -31.29
N GLY A 338 -9.62 -1.40 -30.15
CA GLY A 338 -10.47 -1.91 -29.07
C GLY A 338 -11.16 -3.26 -29.34
N GLY A 339 -10.88 -3.93 -30.46
CA GLY A 339 -11.38 -5.28 -30.72
C GLY A 339 -10.48 -6.35 -30.11
N GLY A 340 -11.07 -7.37 -29.50
CA GLY A 340 -10.34 -8.50 -28.91
C GLY A 340 -10.85 -8.86 -27.51
N GLU A 341 -10.12 -9.75 -26.84
CA GLU A 341 -10.39 -10.14 -25.46
C GLU A 341 -9.45 -9.42 -24.49
N ALA A 342 -9.80 -9.44 -23.19
CA ALA A 342 -8.99 -8.76 -22.18
C ALA A 342 -7.53 -9.21 -22.18
N GLY A 343 -7.28 -10.51 -22.45
CA GLY A 343 -5.94 -11.10 -22.50
C GLY A 343 -5.04 -10.49 -23.58
N ASP A 344 -5.61 -10.01 -24.69
CA ASP A 344 -4.85 -9.41 -25.81
C ASP A 344 -4.18 -8.09 -25.42
N PHE A 345 -4.70 -7.42 -24.39
CA PHE A 345 -4.23 -6.13 -23.91
C PHE A 345 -3.39 -6.22 -22.64
N LEU A 346 -3.29 -7.39 -22.00
CA LEU A 346 -2.48 -7.58 -20.80
C LEU A 346 -0.98 -7.60 -21.14
N PRO A 347 -0.12 -7.11 -20.23
CA PRO A 347 1.32 -7.20 -20.40
C PRO A 347 1.79 -8.66 -20.27
N ARG A 348 2.69 -9.05 -21.17
CA ARG A 348 3.40 -10.33 -21.23
C ARG A 348 4.62 -10.29 -20.32
N ASP A 349 5.29 -11.42 -20.12
CA ASP A 349 6.47 -11.49 -19.26
C ASP A 349 7.64 -10.65 -19.80
N GLU A 350 7.78 -10.61 -21.12
CA GLU A 350 8.74 -9.73 -21.81
C GLU A 350 8.48 -8.23 -21.55
N ASP A 351 7.21 -7.84 -21.36
CA ASP A 351 6.87 -6.43 -21.10
C ASP A 351 7.18 -6.05 -19.65
N THR A 352 7.15 -6.99 -18.71
CA THR A 352 7.35 -6.72 -17.28
C THR A 352 8.78 -6.98 -16.81
N SER A 353 9.64 -7.62 -17.60
CA SER A 353 11.01 -8.00 -17.17
C SER A 353 11.84 -6.83 -16.64
N GLY A 354 11.65 -5.63 -17.22
CA GLY A 354 12.31 -4.40 -16.80
C GLY A 354 12.04 -4.01 -15.34
N LEU A 355 10.91 -4.44 -14.75
CA LEU A 355 10.63 -4.26 -13.31
C LEU A 355 11.63 -5.02 -12.45
N GLY A 356 11.95 -6.27 -12.81
CA GLY A 356 12.90 -7.12 -12.09
C GLY A 356 14.34 -6.66 -12.30
N GLU A 357 14.77 -6.60 -13.56
CA GLU A 357 16.12 -6.16 -13.96
C GLU A 357 16.46 -4.79 -13.37
N GLY A 358 15.49 -3.90 -13.39
CA GLY A 358 15.64 -2.55 -12.88
C GLY A 358 15.77 -2.43 -11.36
N SER A 359 15.26 -3.41 -10.62
CA SER A 359 15.15 -3.36 -9.16
C SER A 359 16.22 -4.21 -8.46
N ALA A 360 16.86 -5.13 -9.19
CA ALA A 360 17.81 -6.10 -8.66
C ALA A 360 18.87 -5.47 -7.73
N GLU A 361 19.60 -4.46 -8.21
CA GLU A 361 20.68 -3.84 -7.45
C GLU A 361 20.19 -3.20 -6.12
N LEU A 362 19.00 -2.58 -6.13
CA LEU A 362 18.43 -1.94 -4.94
C LEU A 362 17.96 -2.97 -3.91
N LEU A 363 17.39 -4.09 -4.37
CA LEU A 363 17.00 -5.20 -3.51
C LEU A 363 18.23 -5.88 -2.90
N GLU A 364 19.29 -6.08 -3.69
CA GLU A 364 20.55 -6.61 -3.17
C GLU A 364 21.21 -5.65 -2.17
N GLN A 365 21.15 -4.33 -2.38
CA GLN A 365 21.63 -3.35 -1.41
C GLN A 365 20.87 -3.46 -0.08
N ALA A 366 19.55 -3.63 -0.11
CA ALA A 366 18.75 -3.86 1.08
C ALA A 366 19.13 -5.17 1.79
N TRP A 367 19.34 -6.24 1.04
CA TRP A 367 19.80 -7.52 1.58
C TRP A 367 21.18 -7.41 2.23
N ARG A 368 22.16 -6.77 1.56
CA ARG A 368 23.49 -6.52 2.14
C ARG A 368 23.42 -5.68 3.40
N ALA A 369 22.53 -4.69 3.45
CA ALA A 369 22.31 -3.90 4.67
C ALA A 369 21.73 -4.74 5.81
N GLY A 370 20.86 -5.71 5.49
CA GLY A 370 20.39 -6.74 6.43
C GLY A 370 21.55 -7.57 6.97
N VAL A 371 22.39 -8.12 6.09
CA VAL A 371 23.60 -8.87 6.48
C VAL A 371 24.50 -8.05 7.42
N GLY A 372 24.78 -6.79 7.08
CA GLY A 372 25.60 -5.91 7.93
C GLY A 372 24.96 -5.61 9.28
N SER A 373 23.64 -5.49 9.34
CA SER A 373 22.91 -5.25 10.59
C SER A 373 22.85 -6.49 11.48
N ALA A 374 22.95 -7.69 10.91
CA ALA A 374 22.85 -8.94 11.67
C ALA A 374 23.96 -9.07 12.72
N GLY A 375 25.19 -8.68 12.39
CA GLY A 375 26.32 -8.71 13.31
C GLY A 375 26.21 -7.67 14.41
N VAL A 376 25.65 -6.49 14.09
CA VAL A 376 25.34 -5.45 15.08
C VAL A 376 24.30 -5.94 16.08
N LEU A 377 23.22 -6.57 15.60
CA LEU A 377 22.16 -7.12 16.44
C LEU A 377 22.60 -8.32 17.28
N ALA A 378 23.57 -9.10 16.80
CA ALA A 378 24.11 -10.26 17.50
C ALA A 378 25.35 -9.95 18.36
N ASP A 379 25.82 -8.70 18.34
CA ASP A 379 27.07 -8.23 18.95
C ASP A 379 28.27 -9.16 18.65
N ARG A 380 28.38 -9.61 17.39
CA ARG A 380 29.46 -10.48 16.93
C ARG A 380 29.65 -10.39 15.42
N ASP A 381 30.84 -10.74 14.95
CA ASP A 381 31.08 -11.00 13.53
C ASP A 381 30.49 -12.34 13.12
N LEU A 382 29.61 -12.32 12.12
CA LEU A 382 28.91 -13.50 11.58
C LEU A 382 29.49 -13.95 10.24
N GLY A 383 30.49 -13.22 9.72
CA GLY A 383 31.00 -13.42 8.38
C GLY A 383 29.99 -13.07 7.28
N THR A 384 30.30 -13.49 6.06
CA THR A 384 29.48 -13.22 4.88
C THR A 384 28.70 -14.47 4.46
N PRO A 385 27.37 -14.40 4.31
CA PRO A 385 26.57 -15.52 3.80
C PRO A 385 26.98 -15.95 2.39
N ALA A 386 26.78 -17.23 2.09
CA ALA A 386 26.98 -17.76 0.75
C ALA A 386 25.81 -17.39 -0.17
N GLY A 387 26.06 -16.44 -1.08
CA GLY A 387 25.14 -16.08 -2.15
C GLY A 387 23.97 -15.18 -1.72
N ILE A 388 23.36 -14.54 -2.71
CA ILE A 388 22.16 -13.72 -2.56
C ILE A 388 21.00 -14.52 -3.16
N PRO A 389 19.84 -14.63 -2.49
CA PRO A 389 18.66 -15.25 -3.08
C PRO A 389 18.18 -14.45 -4.30
N ASP A 390 17.33 -15.05 -5.14
CA ASP A 390 16.76 -14.37 -6.31
C ASP A 390 15.64 -13.38 -5.91
N LEU A 391 16.04 -12.26 -5.35
CA LEU A 391 15.16 -11.20 -4.85
C LEU A 391 14.39 -10.51 -5.99
N ALA A 392 15.06 -10.35 -7.13
CA ALA A 392 14.50 -9.65 -8.29
C ALA A 392 13.35 -10.44 -8.92
N ASP A 393 13.48 -11.76 -9.00
CA ASP A 393 12.45 -12.65 -9.51
C ASP A 393 11.22 -12.72 -8.59
N VAL A 394 11.41 -12.77 -7.27
CA VAL A 394 10.31 -12.67 -6.29
C VAL A 394 9.56 -11.34 -6.41
N PHE A 395 10.31 -10.24 -6.55
CA PHE A 395 9.74 -8.92 -6.80
C PHE A 395 8.97 -8.86 -8.12
N LEU A 396 9.57 -9.37 -9.20
CA LEU A 396 9.00 -9.35 -10.55
C LEU A 396 7.68 -10.11 -10.61
N ARG A 397 7.59 -11.29 -9.97
CA ARG A 397 6.34 -12.05 -9.90
C ARG A 397 5.21 -11.26 -9.25
N ASP A 398 5.42 -10.76 -8.03
CA ASP A 398 4.40 -9.99 -7.31
C ASP A 398 4.01 -8.72 -8.09
N ALA A 399 4.98 -7.99 -8.62
CA ALA A 399 4.74 -6.80 -9.42
C ALA A 399 3.91 -7.11 -10.69
N SER A 400 4.29 -8.16 -11.43
CA SER A 400 3.61 -8.56 -12.66
C SER A 400 2.19 -9.05 -12.38
N ASP A 401 2.00 -9.84 -11.32
CA ASP A 401 0.69 -10.37 -10.93
C ASP A 401 -0.26 -9.24 -10.53
N ARG A 402 0.22 -8.26 -9.78
CA ARG A 402 -0.55 -7.07 -9.41
C ARG A 402 -0.99 -6.29 -10.65
N VAL A 403 -0.05 -5.96 -11.54
CA VAL A 403 -0.35 -5.20 -12.78
C VAL A 403 -1.36 -5.96 -13.65
N ARG A 404 -1.13 -7.26 -13.89
CA ARG A 404 -2.03 -8.09 -14.72
C ARG A 404 -3.40 -8.22 -14.10
N SER A 405 -3.49 -8.47 -12.80
CA SER A 405 -4.77 -8.62 -12.10
C SER A 405 -5.59 -7.33 -12.12
N GLY A 406 -4.94 -6.18 -11.86
CA GLY A 406 -5.58 -4.87 -11.90
C GLY A 406 -6.10 -4.54 -13.30
N LEU A 407 -5.29 -4.74 -14.34
CA LEU A 407 -5.70 -4.51 -15.73
C LEU A 407 -6.79 -5.48 -16.18
N SER A 408 -6.66 -6.76 -15.85
CA SER A 408 -7.60 -7.81 -16.28
C SER A 408 -9.01 -7.53 -15.75
N SER A 409 -9.12 -7.12 -14.48
CA SER A 409 -10.40 -6.75 -13.87
C SER A 409 -11.06 -5.59 -14.61
N THR A 410 -10.35 -4.48 -14.82
CA THR A 410 -10.94 -3.28 -15.44
C THR A 410 -11.25 -3.46 -16.94
N LEU A 411 -10.39 -4.16 -17.68
CA LEU A 411 -10.58 -4.40 -19.10
C LEU A 411 -11.76 -5.34 -19.37
N ARG A 412 -11.95 -6.39 -18.56
CA ARG A 412 -13.13 -7.27 -18.68
C ARG A 412 -14.43 -6.49 -18.50
N MET A 413 -14.47 -5.55 -17.56
CA MET A 413 -15.65 -4.69 -17.37
C MET A 413 -15.91 -3.81 -18.59
N GLY A 414 -14.87 -3.15 -19.13
CA GLY A 414 -15.01 -2.29 -20.31
C GLY A 414 -15.44 -3.04 -21.56
N LEU A 415 -14.85 -4.22 -21.81
CA LEU A 415 -15.22 -5.07 -22.95
C LEU A 415 -16.64 -5.62 -22.82
N SER A 416 -17.06 -6.03 -21.61
CA SER A 416 -18.44 -6.49 -21.37
C SER A 416 -19.46 -5.36 -21.55
N ALA A 417 -19.07 -4.11 -21.29
CA ALA A 417 -19.86 -2.92 -21.54
C ALA A 417 -19.79 -2.43 -23.00
N ASN A 418 -19.07 -3.17 -23.88
CA ASN A 418 -18.85 -2.84 -25.28
C ASN A 418 -18.28 -1.42 -25.48
N GLU A 419 -17.37 -1.01 -24.60
CA GLU A 419 -16.70 0.28 -24.68
C GLU A 419 -15.80 0.35 -25.92
N ALA A 420 -15.77 1.53 -26.55
CA ALA A 420 -14.84 1.80 -27.64
C ALA A 420 -13.38 1.85 -27.15
N ALA A 421 -12.43 1.83 -28.09
CA ALA A 421 -10.99 1.88 -27.81
C ALA A 421 -10.57 3.01 -26.86
N GLN A 422 -11.24 4.17 -26.92
CA GLN A 422 -10.97 5.29 -26.01
C GLN A 422 -11.34 4.94 -24.56
N GLY A 423 -12.50 4.33 -24.30
CA GLY A 423 -12.91 3.92 -22.96
C GLY A 423 -11.96 2.88 -22.35
N LEU A 424 -11.51 1.91 -23.17
CA LEU A 424 -10.49 0.95 -22.74
C LEU A 424 -9.15 1.64 -22.42
N SER A 425 -8.76 2.65 -23.21
CA SER A 425 -7.54 3.44 -22.97
C SER A 425 -7.63 4.23 -21.66
N ASP A 426 -8.78 4.84 -21.39
CA ASP A 426 -9.03 5.59 -20.15
C ASP A 426 -8.98 4.66 -18.92
N ARG A 427 -9.52 3.44 -19.03
CA ARG A 427 -9.43 2.41 -17.99
C ARG A 427 -8.00 1.97 -17.70
N ILE A 428 -7.20 1.75 -18.75
CA ILE A 428 -5.76 1.45 -18.60
C ILE A 428 -5.07 2.63 -17.90
N GLY A 429 -5.34 3.85 -18.34
CA GLY A 429 -4.81 5.07 -17.73
C GLY A 429 -5.13 5.18 -16.23
N ALA A 430 -6.38 4.92 -15.85
CA ALA A 430 -6.82 4.94 -14.47
C ALA A 430 -6.13 3.85 -13.64
N ALA A 431 -6.06 2.61 -14.13
CA ALA A 431 -5.38 1.51 -13.45
C ALA A 431 -3.90 1.84 -13.20
N PHE A 432 -3.18 2.30 -14.22
CA PHE A 432 -1.76 2.67 -14.06
C PHE A 432 -1.54 3.89 -13.17
N SER A 433 -2.48 4.83 -13.14
CA SER A 433 -2.42 5.98 -12.23
C SER A 433 -2.54 5.53 -10.77
N GLU A 434 -3.41 4.55 -10.49
CA GLU A 434 -3.53 3.92 -9.17
C GLU A 434 -2.25 3.14 -8.80
N PHE A 435 -1.73 2.32 -9.73
CA PHE A 435 -0.48 1.58 -9.52
C PHE A 435 0.71 2.50 -9.21
N LYS A 436 0.87 3.60 -9.96
CA LYS A 436 1.95 4.58 -9.76
C LYS A 436 1.76 5.46 -8.53
N GLY A 437 0.59 5.41 -7.90
CA GLY A 437 0.30 6.07 -6.63
C GLY A 437 0.82 5.27 -5.44
N ALA A 438 -0.06 5.01 -4.48
CA ALA A 438 0.27 4.34 -3.23
C ALA A 438 0.77 2.89 -3.41
N GLN A 439 0.30 2.19 -4.45
CA GLN A 439 0.65 0.79 -4.66
C GLN A 439 2.13 0.60 -5.02
N ALA A 440 2.75 1.52 -5.77
CA ALA A 440 4.19 1.50 -6.04
C ALA A 440 5.02 1.73 -4.77
N GLU A 441 4.58 2.62 -3.88
CA GLU A 441 5.22 2.88 -2.59
C GLU A 441 5.19 1.64 -1.70
N GLU A 442 4.02 1.00 -1.64
CA GLU A 442 3.77 -0.23 -0.88
C GLU A 442 4.61 -1.40 -1.41
N LEU A 443 4.61 -1.62 -2.72
CA LEU A 443 5.36 -2.70 -3.35
C LEU A 443 6.85 -2.55 -3.06
N ALA A 444 7.39 -1.34 -3.25
CA ALA A 444 8.78 -1.04 -2.96
C ALA A 444 9.13 -1.27 -1.48
N ALA A 445 8.30 -0.76 -0.55
CA ALA A 445 8.52 -0.95 0.88
C ALA A 445 8.50 -2.44 1.27
N THR A 446 7.52 -3.19 0.76
CA THR A 446 7.33 -4.61 1.07
C THR A 446 8.56 -5.43 0.70
N HIS A 447 9.08 -5.25 -0.52
CA HIS A 447 10.20 -6.05 -1.01
C HIS A 447 11.55 -5.58 -0.47
N LEU A 448 11.73 -4.28 -0.18
CA LEU A 448 12.93 -3.80 0.52
C LEU A 448 13.03 -4.36 1.94
N ILE A 449 11.91 -4.37 2.68
CA ILE A 449 11.86 -4.96 4.03
C ILE A 449 12.13 -6.46 3.94
N ARG A 450 11.49 -7.17 3.00
CA ARG A 450 11.72 -8.60 2.81
C ARG A 450 13.18 -8.92 2.52
N ALA A 451 13.80 -8.18 1.60
CA ALA A 451 15.21 -8.36 1.23
C ALA A 451 16.14 -8.14 2.44
N TYR A 452 15.90 -7.06 3.21
CA TYR A 452 16.66 -6.78 4.43
C TYR A 452 16.54 -7.92 5.47
N GLU A 453 15.33 -8.39 5.76
CA GLU A 453 15.12 -9.46 6.73
C GLU A 453 15.66 -10.82 6.25
N GLN A 454 15.64 -11.08 4.94
CA GLN A 454 16.33 -12.24 4.36
C GLN A 454 17.86 -12.12 4.51
N GLY A 455 18.41 -10.90 4.48
CA GLY A 455 19.81 -10.65 4.78
C GLY A 455 20.16 -10.96 6.23
N LEU A 456 19.31 -10.55 7.18
CA LEU A 456 19.45 -10.91 8.59
C LEU A 456 19.46 -12.43 8.78
N LEU A 457 18.45 -13.11 8.23
CA LEU A 457 18.31 -14.56 8.32
C LEU A 457 19.53 -15.30 7.73
N ALA A 458 20.01 -14.87 6.56
CA ALA A 458 21.16 -15.47 5.90
C ALA A 458 22.43 -15.34 6.75
N ALA A 459 22.66 -14.17 7.37
CA ALA A 459 23.79 -13.92 8.25
C ALA A 459 23.73 -14.72 9.55
N TRP A 460 22.57 -14.80 10.19
CA TRP A 460 22.40 -15.63 11.39
C TRP A 460 22.58 -17.12 11.11
N SER A 461 22.10 -17.60 9.95
CA SER A 461 22.31 -18.98 9.53
C SER A 461 23.79 -19.28 9.27
N ALA A 462 24.51 -18.35 8.62
CA ALA A 462 25.94 -18.51 8.32
C ALA A 462 26.82 -18.41 9.59
N GLY A 463 26.47 -17.50 10.49
CA GLY A 463 27.22 -17.24 11.72
C GLY A 463 26.84 -18.11 12.92
N GLY A 464 26.04 -19.17 12.71
CA GLY A 464 25.73 -20.16 13.74
C GLY A 464 24.90 -19.61 14.91
N ILE A 465 23.99 -18.68 14.65
CA ILE A 465 23.02 -18.24 15.65
C ILE A 465 21.96 -19.34 15.82
N ASP A 466 21.75 -19.80 17.04
CA ASP A 466 20.82 -20.91 17.34
C ASP A 466 19.35 -20.53 17.14
N GLY A 467 18.96 -19.30 17.51
CA GLY A 467 17.57 -18.88 17.51
C GLY A 467 17.35 -17.44 17.08
N ARG A 468 16.10 -17.10 16.84
CA ARG A 468 15.65 -15.75 16.48
C ARG A 468 14.28 -15.48 17.08
N ARG A 469 13.99 -14.21 17.34
CA ARG A 469 12.73 -13.74 17.90
C ARG A 469 12.08 -12.72 16.97
N TRP A 470 10.77 -12.79 16.85
CA TRP A 470 9.99 -11.76 16.16
C TRP A 470 9.79 -10.55 17.07
N VAL A 471 9.94 -9.34 16.53
CA VAL A 471 9.72 -8.08 17.27
C VAL A 471 8.69 -7.24 16.53
N LEU A 472 7.60 -6.89 17.21
CA LEU A 472 6.55 -6.04 16.64
C LEU A 472 7.07 -4.61 16.37
N GLY A 473 6.51 -3.96 15.35
CA GLY A 473 6.78 -2.55 15.05
C GLY A 473 6.27 -1.57 16.11
N ARG A 474 6.89 -0.38 16.21
CA ARG A 474 6.76 0.58 17.34
C ARG A 474 5.53 1.53 17.32
N GLU A 475 4.61 1.48 16.35
CA GLU A 475 3.40 2.34 16.33
C GLU A 475 2.12 1.57 15.93
N PRO A 476 0.96 1.97 16.47
CA PRO A 476 0.35 1.22 17.57
C PRO A 476 0.27 -0.27 17.20
N ARG A 477 0.95 -1.12 18.00
CA ARG A 477 1.06 -2.59 17.89
C ARG A 477 0.46 -3.16 16.60
N CYS A 478 1.33 -3.51 15.65
CA CYS A 478 1.02 -4.21 14.40
C CYS A 478 -0.38 -4.89 14.41
N PRO A 479 -1.32 -4.44 13.56
CA PRO A 479 -2.73 -4.82 13.65
C PRO A 479 -2.98 -6.29 13.28
N GLU A 480 -2.01 -6.92 12.62
CA GLU A 480 -2.13 -8.25 12.07
C GLU A 480 -1.98 -9.35 13.13
N ALA A 481 -2.94 -10.29 13.15
CA ALA A 481 -2.96 -11.37 14.13
C ALA A 481 -1.75 -12.30 13.95
N ARG A 482 -1.35 -12.57 12.71
CA ARG A 482 -0.20 -13.42 12.39
C ARG A 482 1.12 -12.89 12.97
N CYS A 483 1.35 -11.57 12.87
CA CYS A 483 2.53 -10.94 13.46
C CYS A 483 2.54 -11.09 14.99
N ARG A 484 1.39 -10.89 15.64
CA ARG A 484 1.26 -11.09 17.09
C ARG A 484 1.44 -12.56 17.50
N THR A 485 1.02 -13.50 16.67
CA THR A 485 1.28 -14.93 16.90
C THR A 485 2.76 -15.23 16.86
N ASN A 486 3.51 -14.64 15.90
CA ASN A 486 4.97 -14.81 15.84
C ASN A 486 5.66 -14.24 17.07
N ASP A 487 5.30 -13.01 17.48
CA ASP A 487 5.85 -12.35 18.68
C ASP A 487 5.56 -13.15 19.96
N LYS A 488 4.33 -13.64 20.13
CA LYS A 488 3.94 -14.51 21.26
C LYS A 488 4.59 -15.88 21.23
N GLY A 489 4.98 -16.37 20.06
CA GLY A 489 5.65 -17.66 19.88
C GLY A 489 7.05 -17.71 20.51
N GLY A 490 7.65 -16.55 20.75
CA GLY A 490 8.98 -16.46 21.36
C GLY A 490 10.10 -16.80 20.39
N ASP A 491 11.13 -17.48 20.89
CA ASP A 491 12.32 -17.82 20.14
C ASP A 491 12.07 -19.04 19.26
N VAL A 492 12.42 -18.94 17.98
CA VAL A 492 12.39 -20.07 17.04
C VAL A 492 13.79 -20.35 16.53
N PRO A 493 14.15 -21.62 16.24
CA PRO A 493 15.44 -21.93 15.61
C PRO A 493 15.65 -21.17 14.31
N VAL A 494 16.90 -20.78 14.04
CA VAL A 494 17.25 -20.22 12.73
C VAL A 494 17.07 -21.29 11.66
N GLY A 495 16.26 -20.99 10.62
CA GLY A 495 15.90 -21.93 9.56
C GLY A 495 14.53 -22.59 9.73
N GLU A 496 13.89 -22.47 10.90
CA GLU A 496 12.50 -22.87 11.08
C GLU A 496 11.54 -21.69 10.88
N PRO A 497 10.36 -21.91 10.28
CA PRO A 497 9.36 -20.87 10.12
C PRO A 497 8.78 -20.47 11.49
N PHE A 498 8.36 -19.21 11.63
CA PHE A 498 7.59 -18.78 12.79
C PHE A 498 6.19 -19.45 12.82
N PRO A 499 5.45 -19.41 13.94
CA PRO A 499 4.13 -20.05 14.06
C PRO A 499 3.09 -19.67 12.98
N SER A 500 3.22 -18.49 12.36
CA SER A 500 2.37 -18.11 11.22
C SER A 500 2.76 -18.75 9.88
N GLY A 501 3.80 -19.57 9.84
CA GLY A 501 4.40 -20.16 8.64
C GLY A 501 5.34 -19.25 7.87
N HIS A 502 5.56 -18.01 8.32
CA HIS A 502 6.45 -17.06 7.64
C HIS A 502 7.87 -17.17 8.19
N ASP A 503 8.86 -17.11 7.31
CA ASP A 503 10.26 -17.07 7.73
C ASP A 503 10.67 -15.69 8.23
N VAL A 504 10.22 -14.63 7.57
CA VAL A 504 10.65 -13.25 7.84
C VAL A 504 9.49 -12.27 7.63
N PRO A 505 9.50 -11.09 8.27
CA PRO A 505 8.64 -10.00 7.85
C PRO A 505 9.01 -9.53 6.42
N PRO A 506 8.08 -8.84 5.73
CA PRO A 506 6.74 -8.45 6.15
C PRO A 506 5.70 -9.55 5.94
N VAL A 507 4.72 -9.64 6.84
CA VAL A 507 3.54 -10.54 6.73
C VAL A 507 2.37 -9.85 6.01
N HIS A 508 2.31 -8.52 6.07
CA HIS A 508 1.27 -7.70 5.49
C HIS A 508 1.83 -6.38 4.97
N VAL A 509 1.03 -5.69 4.19
CA VAL A 509 1.29 -4.34 3.70
C VAL A 509 1.52 -3.38 4.86
N GLY A 510 2.61 -2.60 4.80
CA GLY A 510 2.96 -1.65 5.86
C GLY A 510 3.49 -2.29 7.15
N CYS A 511 3.88 -3.56 7.12
CA CYS A 511 4.46 -4.22 8.30
C CYS A 511 5.81 -3.58 8.67
N THR A 512 5.91 -3.12 9.91
CA THR A 512 7.14 -2.56 10.48
C THR A 512 7.81 -3.49 11.50
N CYS A 513 7.38 -4.75 11.56
CA CYS A 513 8.03 -5.77 12.37
C CYS A 513 9.44 -6.07 11.85
N THR A 514 10.25 -6.68 12.70
CA THR A 514 11.60 -7.13 12.39
C THR A 514 11.93 -8.36 13.22
N THR A 515 13.11 -8.94 13.00
CA THR A 515 13.60 -10.08 13.77
C THR A 515 14.89 -9.71 14.50
N ILE A 516 15.16 -10.37 15.62
CA ILE A 516 16.41 -10.24 16.37
C ILE A 516 16.99 -11.64 16.67
N PRO A 517 18.31 -11.77 16.83
CA PRO A 517 18.89 -13.03 17.26
C PRO A 517 18.44 -13.38 18.69
N ALA A 518 18.30 -14.66 18.97
CA ALA A 518 17.95 -15.21 20.27
C ALA A 518 18.81 -16.43 20.60
N GLY A 519 19.10 -16.62 21.89
CA GLY A 519 19.98 -17.70 22.37
C GLY A 519 21.45 -17.31 22.38
N GLY A 520 22.10 -17.49 23.53
CA GLY A 520 23.55 -17.40 23.66
C GLY A 520 24.21 -18.65 23.08
N ALA A 521 25.42 -18.50 22.54
CA ALA A 521 26.20 -19.57 21.94
C ALA A 521 26.23 -20.81 22.85
N ARG A 522 25.88 -21.99 22.30
CA ARG A 522 26.24 -23.24 22.97
C ARG A 522 27.77 -23.28 23.10
N SER A 523 28.22 -23.26 24.35
CA SER A 523 29.63 -23.41 24.74
C SER A 523 30.17 -24.79 24.38
#